data_AF-A0A1W9U973-F1
#
_entry.id   AF-A0A1W9U973-F1
#
_cell.length_a   1.000
_cell.length_b   1.000
_cell.length_c   1.000
_cell.angle_alpha   90.00
_cell.angle_beta   90.00
_cell.angle_gamma   90.00
#
_symmetry.space_group_name_H-M   'P 1'
#
loop_
_entity.id
_entity.type
_entity.pdbx_description
1 polymer ?
#
loop_
_entity_poly.entity_id
_entity_poly.type
_entity_poly.pdbx_seq_one_letter_code
_entity_poly.pdbx_strand_id
1 'polypeptide(L)'
;SCSGGARMQESILSLMQMAKTSAALARLKNAGIPFISVLTDPTTGGVTASFAMLGDVNMTEPRALIGFAGPRVIEQTIRQKLPEGFQRSEYLLEHGMIDMIVRRKEMKQRLSQVLRMFTNS
;
A
#
# COMPACT_ATOMS: atom_id res chain seq x y z
N SER A 1 -3.61 -3.46 4.50
CA SER A 1 -4.62 -2.88 3.62
C SER A 1 -5.00 -3.87 2.54
N CYS A 2 -6.29 -4.00 2.26
CA CYS A 2 -6.87 -4.74 1.14
C CYS A 2 -8.08 -3.93 0.66
N SER A 3 -8.10 -3.52 -0.60
CA SER A 3 -9.21 -2.74 -1.17
C SER A 3 -9.16 -2.73 -2.69
N GLY A 4 -10.34 -2.75 -3.33
CA GLY A 4 -10.51 -2.48 -4.76
C GLY A 4 -10.61 -0.98 -5.11
N GLY A 5 -10.69 -0.08 -4.12
CA GLY A 5 -10.82 1.36 -4.33
C GLY A 5 -11.71 2.06 -3.30
N ALA A 6 -12.18 3.26 -3.64
CA ALA A 6 -13.13 4.03 -2.83
C ALA A 6 -14.56 3.49 -2.99
N ARG A 7 -15.38 3.55 -1.92
CA ARG A 7 -16.77 3.09 -1.94
C ARG A 7 -17.67 4.11 -2.66
N MET A 8 -17.90 3.89 -3.95
CA MET A 8 -18.60 4.85 -4.82
C MET A 8 -20.00 5.26 -4.34
N GLN A 9 -20.69 4.40 -3.60
CA GLN A 9 -22.01 4.66 -3.03
C GLN A 9 -22.02 5.88 -2.09
N GLU A 10 -20.86 6.23 -1.52
CA GLU A 10 -20.71 7.41 -0.65
C GLU A 10 -20.08 8.61 -1.36
N SER A 11 -19.80 8.49 -2.66
CA SER A 11 -19.35 9.59 -3.52
C SER A 11 -18.17 10.37 -2.89
N ILE A 12 -18.30 11.70 -2.78
CA ILE A 12 -17.26 12.57 -2.23
C ILE A 12 -16.86 12.22 -0.81
N LEU A 13 -17.75 11.65 0.01
CA LEU A 13 -17.41 11.25 1.38
C LEU A 13 -16.35 10.15 1.39
N SER A 14 -16.42 9.21 0.44
CA SER A 14 -15.40 8.19 0.27
C SER A 14 -14.06 8.78 -0.18
N LEU A 15 -14.07 9.77 -1.07
CA LEU A 15 -12.86 10.48 -1.48
C LEU A 15 -12.21 11.20 -0.27
N MET A 16 -13.02 11.91 0.53
CA MET A 16 -12.52 12.65 1.68
C MET A 16 -11.91 11.77 2.77
N GLN A 17 -12.22 10.45 2.80
CA GLN A 17 -11.55 9.53 3.70
C GLN A 17 -10.03 9.45 3.43
N MET A 18 -9.61 9.63 2.18
CA MET A 18 -8.19 9.65 1.82
C MET A 18 -7.47 10.82 2.50
N ALA A 19 -8.02 12.04 2.39
CA ALA A 19 -7.47 13.22 3.03
C ALA A 19 -7.49 13.09 4.56
N LYS A 20 -8.61 12.61 5.12
CA LYS A 20 -8.78 12.44 6.57
C LYS A 20 -7.76 11.47 7.17
N THR A 21 -7.60 10.29 6.56
CA THR A 21 -6.66 9.27 7.05
C THR A 21 -5.20 9.69 6.87
N SER A 22 -4.87 10.34 5.75
CA SER A 22 -3.52 10.87 5.51
C SER A 22 -3.17 11.98 6.51
N ALA A 23 -4.11 12.89 6.83
CA ALA A 23 -3.90 13.92 7.84
C ALA A 23 -3.71 13.34 9.25
N ALA A 24 -4.48 12.30 9.60
CA ALA A 24 -4.28 11.58 10.85
C ALA A 24 -2.89 10.91 10.92
N LEU A 25 -2.44 10.34 9.82
CA LEU A 25 -1.13 9.71 9.73
C LEU A 25 0.03 10.72 9.82
N ALA A 26 -0.13 11.92 9.26
CA ALA A 26 0.84 13.01 9.44
C ALA A 26 0.97 13.41 10.93
N ARG A 27 -0.14 13.43 11.68
CA ARG A 27 -0.10 13.66 13.14
C ARG A 27 0.63 12.55 13.88
N LEU A 28 0.44 11.29 13.46
CA LEU A 28 1.15 10.13 14.03
C LEU A 28 2.67 10.24 13.82
N LYS A 29 3.07 10.61 12.59
CA LYS A 29 4.48 10.85 12.24
C LYS A 29 5.09 11.98 13.06
N ASN A 30 4.38 13.09 13.25
CA ASN A 30 4.84 14.21 14.09
C ASN A 30 4.99 13.83 15.57
N ALA A 31 4.24 12.83 16.04
CA ALA A 31 4.37 12.28 17.39
C ALA A 31 5.53 11.27 17.52
N GLY A 32 6.26 10.97 16.43
CA GLY A 32 7.35 10.00 16.43
C GLY A 32 6.91 8.55 16.58
N ILE A 33 5.63 8.25 16.29
CA ILE A 33 5.09 6.89 16.41
C ILE A 33 5.20 6.20 15.04
N PRO A 34 5.87 5.03 14.95
CA PRO A 34 6.07 4.34 13.67
C PRO A 34 4.76 3.77 13.13
N PHE A 35 4.58 3.86 11.81
CA PHE A 35 3.49 3.27 11.07
C PHE A 35 4.01 2.29 10.01
N ILE A 36 3.67 1.02 10.18
CA ILE A 36 4.02 -0.04 9.22
C ILE A 36 2.78 -0.36 8.38
N SER A 37 2.87 -0.14 7.07
CA SER A 37 1.79 -0.48 6.14
C SER A 37 2.03 -1.88 5.56
N VAL A 38 1.07 -2.78 5.75
CA VAL A 38 1.12 -4.12 5.14
C VAL A 38 0.09 -4.20 4.02
N LEU A 39 0.54 -4.20 2.77
CA LEU A 39 -0.31 -4.25 1.58
C LEU A 39 -0.55 -5.69 1.13
N THR A 40 -1.82 -6.08 1.03
CA THR A 40 -2.22 -7.41 0.59
C THR A 40 -2.99 -7.34 -0.73
N ASP A 41 -3.15 -8.49 -1.37
CA ASP A 41 -3.82 -8.59 -2.67
C ASP A 41 -5.37 -8.51 -2.54
N PRO A 42 -6.06 -7.64 -3.29
CA PRO A 42 -5.56 -6.46 -4.00
C PRO A 42 -5.52 -5.21 -3.10
N THR A 43 -4.63 -4.26 -3.38
CA THR A 43 -4.70 -2.91 -2.82
C THR A 43 -4.66 -1.91 -3.98
N THR A 44 -5.81 -1.34 -4.33
CA THR A 44 -5.94 -0.45 -5.48
C THR A 44 -6.67 0.86 -5.17
N GLY A 45 -6.64 1.81 -6.11
CA GLY A 45 -7.42 3.04 -6.04
C GLY A 45 -7.02 3.97 -4.90
N GLY A 46 -8.03 4.62 -4.30
CA GLY A 46 -7.85 5.63 -3.28
C GLY A 46 -7.15 5.13 -2.01
N VAL A 47 -7.23 3.84 -1.67
CA VAL A 47 -6.50 3.28 -0.52
C VAL A 47 -4.99 3.28 -0.79
N THR A 48 -4.58 2.88 -1.99
CA THR A 48 -3.16 2.91 -2.41
C THR A 48 -2.63 4.34 -2.46
N ALA A 49 -3.42 5.27 -3.00
CA ALA A 49 -3.06 6.69 -3.07
C ALA A 49 -3.29 7.47 -1.76
N SER A 50 -3.43 6.79 -0.63
CA SER A 50 -3.54 7.43 0.69
C SER A 50 -2.71 6.66 1.71
N PHE A 51 -3.28 6.32 2.87
CA PHE A 51 -2.56 5.75 4.01
C PHE A 51 -1.79 4.46 3.68
N ALA A 52 -2.18 3.68 2.67
CA ALA A 52 -1.51 2.41 2.39
C ALA A 52 -0.08 2.56 1.82
N MET A 53 0.26 3.70 1.21
CA MET A 53 1.62 3.98 0.69
C MET A 53 2.41 4.96 1.57
N LEU A 54 1.84 5.40 2.68
CA LEU A 54 2.44 6.38 3.60
C LEU A 54 3.07 5.73 4.84
N GLY A 55 3.38 4.42 4.77
CA GLY A 55 4.15 3.71 5.79
C GLY A 55 5.54 4.31 5.98
N ASP A 56 6.04 4.30 7.21
CA ASP A 56 7.49 4.38 7.46
C ASP A 56 8.19 3.12 6.93
N VAL A 57 7.46 1.99 6.90
CA VAL A 57 7.82 0.77 6.18
C VAL A 57 6.58 0.22 5.46
N ASN A 58 6.69 0.05 4.15
CA ASN A 58 5.72 -0.60 3.28
C ASN A 58 6.13 -2.05 3.04
N MET A 59 5.38 -2.98 3.62
CA MET A 59 5.54 -4.43 3.41
C MET A 59 4.43 -4.96 2.52
N THR A 60 4.71 -6.03 1.78
CA THR A 60 3.67 -6.71 1.01
C THR A 60 3.83 -8.23 1.02
N GLU A 61 2.79 -8.94 0.56
CA GLU A 61 2.83 -10.37 0.31
C GLU A 61 3.31 -10.67 -1.11
N PRO A 62 3.89 -11.85 -1.39
CA PRO A 62 4.33 -12.20 -2.74
C PRO A 62 3.21 -12.12 -3.76
N ARG A 63 3.51 -11.60 -4.95
CA ARG A 63 2.59 -11.49 -6.10
C ARG A 63 1.30 -10.66 -5.87
N ALA A 64 1.22 -9.87 -4.80
CA ALA A 64 0.06 -9.02 -4.54
C ALA A 64 -0.08 -7.94 -5.62
N LEU A 65 -1.30 -7.66 -6.05
CA LEU A 65 -1.60 -6.57 -6.99
C LEU A 65 -1.78 -5.26 -6.22
N ILE A 66 -0.89 -4.30 -6.45
CA ILE A 66 -0.92 -2.99 -5.80
C ILE A 66 -0.80 -1.89 -6.86
N GLY A 67 -1.71 -0.92 -6.84
CA GLY A 67 -1.61 0.20 -7.77
C GLY A 67 -2.79 1.16 -7.76
N PHE A 68 -2.56 2.40 -8.18
CA PHE A 68 -3.60 3.42 -8.17
C PHE A 68 -4.74 3.10 -9.14
N ALA A 69 -4.44 2.90 -10.42
CA ALA A 69 -5.43 2.50 -11.42
C ALA A 69 -5.34 1.00 -11.70
N GLY A 70 -6.48 0.36 -11.97
CA GLY A 70 -6.49 -1.06 -12.36
C GLY A 70 -5.80 -1.28 -13.71
N PRO A 71 -5.14 -2.43 -13.93
CA PRO A 71 -4.34 -2.69 -15.13
C PRO A 71 -5.15 -2.53 -16.42
N ARG A 72 -6.41 -2.97 -16.41
CA ARG A 72 -7.34 -2.83 -17.55
C ARG A 72 -7.54 -1.36 -17.97
N VAL A 73 -7.70 -0.45 -17.02
CA VAL A 73 -7.91 0.98 -17.31
C VAL A 73 -6.65 1.60 -17.91
N ILE A 74 -5.48 1.18 -17.41
CA ILE A 74 -4.20 1.66 -17.91
C ILE A 74 -3.99 1.18 -19.35
N GLU A 75 -4.17 -0.11 -19.64
CA GLU A 75 -4.04 -0.68 -20.98
C GLU A 75 -4.96 0.01 -22.00
N GLN A 76 -6.21 0.26 -21.62
CA GLN A 76 -7.17 0.97 -22.48
C GLN A 76 -6.75 2.41 -22.78
N THR A 77 -6.05 3.05 -21.84
CA THR A 77 -5.60 4.44 -21.96
C THR A 77 -4.36 4.56 -22.84
N ILE A 78 -3.36 3.71 -22.61
CA ILE A 78 -2.08 3.75 -23.37
C ILE A 78 -2.14 2.95 -24.68
N ARG A 79 -3.17 2.12 -24.87
CA ARG A 79 -3.37 1.22 -26.03
C ARG A 79 -2.18 0.28 -26.30
N GLN A 80 -1.51 -0.14 -25.23
CA GLN A 80 -0.38 -1.08 -25.24
C GLN A 80 -0.57 -2.12 -24.14
N LYS A 81 0.03 -3.29 -24.32
CA LYS A 81 0.06 -4.33 -23.28
C LYS A 81 1.00 -3.89 -22.16
N LEU A 82 0.58 -4.14 -20.92
CA LEU A 82 1.46 -3.88 -19.78
C LEU A 82 2.59 -4.91 -19.71
N PRO A 83 3.77 -4.52 -19.18
CA PRO A 83 4.84 -5.46 -18.90
C PRO A 83 4.37 -6.62 -18.02
N GLU A 84 5.03 -7.78 -18.16
CA GLU A 84 4.78 -8.90 -17.25
C GLU A 84 5.12 -8.49 -15.81
N GLY A 85 4.27 -8.88 -14.86
CA GLY A 85 4.46 -8.53 -13.46
C GLY A 85 4.14 -7.07 -13.11
N PHE A 86 3.67 -6.24 -14.05
CA PHE A 86 3.27 -4.87 -13.75
C PHE A 86 2.30 -4.81 -12.55
N GLN A 87 2.54 -3.88 -11.62
CA GLN A 87 1.79 -3.71 -10.36
C GLN A 87 1.87 -4.90 -9.38
N ARG A 88 2.70 -5.92 -9.64
CA ARG A 88 2.97 -6.97 -8.66
C ARG A 88 3.98 -6.51 -7.61
N SER A 89 3.92 -7.12 -6.45
CA SER A 89 4.86 -6.91 -5.34
C SER A 89 6.32 -6.85 -5.77
N GLU A 90 6.73 -7.79 -6.62
CA GLU A 90 8.10 -7.91 -7.14
C GLU A 90 8.48 -6.71 -8.01
N TYR A 91 7.59 -6.31 -8.92
CA TYR A 91 7.77 -5.12 -9.75
C TYR A 91 7.86 -3.85 -8.90
N LEU A 92 7.02 -3.71 -7.88
CA LEU A 92 7.00 -2.54 -7.01
C LEU A 92 8.22 -2.45 -6.10
N LEU A 93 8.76 -3.59 -5.66
CA LEU A 93 10.02 -3.66 -4.92
C LEU A 93 11.18 -3.17 -5.80
N GLU A 94 11.26 -3.63 -7.06
CA GLU A 94 12.29 -3.20 -8.02
C GLU A 94 12.24 -1.70 -8.32
N HIS A 95 11.05 -1.09 -8.24
CA HIS A 95 10.84 0.35 -8.47
C HIS A 95 10.87 1.19 -7.19
N GLY A 96 11.23 0.62 -6.03
CA GLY A 96 11.39 1.34 -4.77
C GLY A 96 10.10 1.84 -4.13
N MET A 97 8.95 1.26 -4.51
CA MET A 97 7.63 1.62 -3.94
C MET A 97 7.30 0.79 -2.69
N ILE A 98 7.97 -0.35 -2.51
CA ILE A 98 7.81 -1.31 -1.42
C ILE A 98 9.18 -1.59 -0.81
N ASP A 99 9.26 -1.71 0.51
CA ASP A 99 10.53 -1.96 1.21
C ASP A 99 10.85 -3.46 1.30
N MET A 100 9.84 -4.32 1.42
CA MET A 100 10.05 -5.76 1.51
C MET A 100 8.80 -6.60 1.15
N ILE A 101 9.07 -7.77 0.59
CA ILE A 101 8.07 -8.81 0.33
C ILE A 101 8.22 -9.90 1.39
N VAL A 102 7.15 -10.19 2.12
CA VAL A 102 7.14 -11.11 3.25
C VAL A 102 6.03 -12.14 3.09
N ARG A 103 6.38 -13.42 3.19
CA ARG A 103 5.37 -14.49 3.18
C ARG A 103 4.50 -14.41 4.43
N ARG A 104 3.19 -14.67 4.29
CA ARG A 104 2.21 -14.58 5.39
C ARG A 104 2.64 -15.32 6.66
N LYS A 105 3.25 -16.50 6.54
CA LYS A 105 3.73 -17.31 7.67
C LYS A 105 4.86 -16.63 8.47
N GLU A 106 5.65 -15.79 7.82
CA GLU A 106 6.79 -15.08 8.41
C GLU A 106 6.42 -13.65 8.85
N MET A 107 5.25 -13.16 8.44
CA MET A 107 4.81 -11.78 8.66
C MET A 107 4.85 -11.37 10.14
N LYS A 108 4.37 -12.22 11.05
CA LYS A 108 4.39 -11.95 12.50
C LYS A 108 5.82 -11.72 13.01
N GLN A 109 6.75 -12.60 12.62
CA GLN A 109 8.14 -12.49 13.03
C GLN A 109 8.77 -11.23 12.45
N ARG A 110 8.51 -10.92 11.18
CA ARG A 110 9.09 -9.75 10.51
C ARG A 110 8.57 -8.43 11.07
N LEU A 111 7.26 -8.32 11.30
CA LEU A 111 6.65 -7.17 11.97
C LEU A 111 7.25 -6.97 13.36
N SER A 112 7.42 -8.03 14.13
CA SER A 112 8.04 -7.93 15.45
C SER A 112 9.49 -7.42 15.38
N GLN A 113 10.27 -7.82 14.39
CA GLN A 113 11.63 -7.34 14.21
C GLN A 113 11.66 -5.85 13.86
N VAL A 114 10.83 -5.43 12.92
CA VAL A 114 10.79 -4.01 12.49
C VAL A 114 10.29 -3.11 13.62
N LEU A 115 9.28 -3.54 14.38
CA LEU A 115 8.83 -2.78 15.54
C LEU A 115 9.92 -2.61 16.59
N ARG A 116 10.69 -3.68 16.88
CA ARG A 116 11.83 -3.61 17.80
C ARG A 116 12.91 -2.63 17.35
N MET A 117 13.16 -2.55 16.04
CA MET A 117 14.09 -1.56 15.48
C MET A 117 13.63 -0.12 15.73
N PHE A 118 12.32 0.15 15.68
CA PHE A 118 11.77 1.48 15.98
C PHE A 118 11.69 1.77 17.49
N THR A 119 11.48 0.76 18.33
CA THR A 119 11.28 0.94 19.78
C THR A 119 12.53 0.69 20.63
N ASN A 120 13.68 0.36 20.01
CA ASN A 120 14.92 -0.01 20.71
C ASN A 120 14.69 -1.06 21.81
N SER A 121 13.87 -2.09 21.53
CA SER A 121 13.46 -3.13 22.49
C SER A 121 13.84 -4.55 22.07
#